data_AF-A0A662PUM6-F1
#
_entry.id   AF-A0A662PUM6-F1
#
_cell.length_a   1.000
_cell.length_b   1.000
_cell.length_c   1.000
_cell.angle_alpha   90.00
_cell.angle_beta   90.00
_cell.angle_gamma   90.00
#
_symmetry.space_group_name_H-M   'P 1'
#
loop_
_entity.id
_entity.type
_entity.pdbx_description
1 polymer ?
#
loop_
_entity_poly.entity_id
_entity_poly.type
_entity_poly.pdbx_seq_one_letter_code
_entity_poly.pdbx_strand_id
1 'polypeptide(L)'
;MKIGGRMVSGLGDLVRLIPKELRDKLAESLLDLLLETKNVEAVTSTNAKRMLMLLKHDMLSTDMGLETLLATALRAEPVKTLDVVGDALAASVVAEEVVKALSTLSKEIAK
;
A
#
# COMPACT_ATOMS: atom_id res chain seq x y z
N MET A 1 5.77 15.64 2.44
CA MET A 1 5.49 15.97 3.86
C MET A 1 6.73 15.69 4.71
N LYS A 2 7.05 16.49 5.75
CA LYS A 2 8.15 16.18 6.70
C LYS A 2 7.60 15.34 7.84
N ILE A 3 8.19 14.18 8.09
CA ILE A 3 7.83 13.31 9.22
C ILE A 3 9.10 12.71 9.83
N GLY A 4 9.24 12.80 11.16
CA GLY A 4 10.44 12.32 11.87
C GLY A 4 11.78 12.88 11.35
N GLY A 5 11.79 14.08 10.74
CA GLY A 5 12.97 14.67 10.11
C GLY A 5 13.27 14.19 8.67
N ARG A 6 12.51 13.21 8.14
CA ARG A 6 12.62 12.70 6.76
C ARG A 6 11.48 13.25 5.90
N MET A 7 11.77 13.58 4.64
CA MET A 7 10.75 14.05 3.69
C MET A 7 10.13 12.84 2.98
N VAL A 8 8.84 12.61 3.16
CA VAL A 8 8.07 11.62 2.37
C VAL A 8 7.55 12.34 1.13
N SER A 9 8.04 11.94 -0.04
CA SER A 9 7.70 12.54 -1.33
C SER A 9 6.81 11.67 -2.21
N GLY A 10 6.64 10.38 -1.85
CA GLY A 10 5.79 9.44 -2.57
C GLY A 10 5.71 8.08 -1.87
N LEU A 11 5.06 7.11 -2.52
CA LEU A 11 4.87 5.76 -1.98
C LEU A 11 6.21 5.04 -1.70
N GLY A 12 7.23 5.20 -2.55
CA GLY A 12 8.56 4.62 -2.34
C GLY A 12 9.24 5.05 -1.03
N ASP A 13 9.07 6.31 -0.59
CA ASP A 13 9.59 6.77 0.70
C ASP A 13 8.76 6.22 1.87
N LEU A 14 7.43 6.12 1.66
CA LEU A 14 6.49 5.65 2.67
C LEU A 14 6.68 4.16 2.98
N VAL A 15 6.86 3.30 1.97
CA VAL A 15 7.07 1.85 2.19
C VAL A 15 8.32 1.55 3.01
N ARG A 16 9.33 2.43 2.94
CA ARG A 16 10.57 2.33 3.73
C ARG A 16 10.37 2.63 5.22
N LEU A 17 9.25 3.24 5.61
CA LEU A 17 8.87 3.44 7.01
C LEU A 17 8.21 2.19 7.61
N ILE A 18 7.70 1.30 6.77
CA ILE A 18 6.96 0.10 7.21
C ILE A 18 7.95 -0.92 7.80
N PRO A 19 7.80 -1.31 9.07
CA PRO A 19 8.66 -2.31 9.72
C PRO A 19 8.65 -3.62 8.95
N LYS A 20 9.83 -4.23 8.75
CA LYS A 20 9.99 -5.41 7.89
C LYS A 20 9.10 -6.56 8.32
N GLU A 21 8.98 -6.76 9.63
CA GLU A 21 8.18 -7.79 10.28
C GLU A 21 6.66 -7.66 10.06
N LEU A 22 6.18 -6.49 9.61
CA LEU A 22 4.76 -6.26 9.31
C LEU A 22 4.46 -6.29 7.81
N ARG A 23 5.49 -6.39 6.96
CA ARG A 23 5.34 -6.26 5.50
C ARG A 23 4.59 -7.42 4.87
N ASP A 24 4.82 -8.65 5.34
CA ASP A 24 4.10 -9.82 4.82
C ASP A 24 2.61 -9.73 5.13
N LYS A 25 2.25 -9.44 6.38
CA LYS A 25 0.86 -9.22 6.80
C LYS A 25 0.19 -8.11 5.98
N LEU A 26 0.87 -6.98 5.80
CA LEU A 26 0.34 -5.87 5.01
C LEU A 26 0.15 -6.26 3.53
N ALA A 27 1.13 -6.95 2.95
CA ALA A 27 1.07 -7.40 1.56
C ALA A 27 -0.09 -8.35 1.32
N GLU A 28 -0.30 -9.31 2.23
CA GLU A 28 -1.43 -10.25 2.20
C GLU A 28 -2.77 -9.50 2.31
N SER A 29 -2.91 -8.61 3.29
CA SER A 29 -4.17 -7.86 3.48
C SER A 29 -4.51 -6.94 2.29
N LEU A 30 -3.50 -6.33 1.65
CA LEU A 30 -3.71 -5.52 0.44
C LEU A 30 -4.05 -6.38 -0.77
N LEU A 31 -3.46 -7.57 -0.89
CA LEU A 31 -3.77 -8.51 -1.96
C LEU A 31 -5.22 -8.99 -1.83
N ASP A 32 -5.65 -9.38 -0.62
CA ASP A 32 -7.03 -9.81 -0.36
C ASP A 32 -8.04 -8.71 -0.74
N LEU A 33 -7.80 -7.47 -0.30
CA LEU A 33 -8.61 -6.31 -0.69
C LEU A 33 -8.74 -6.16 -2.22
N LEU A 34 -7.64 -6.38 -2.94
CA LEU A 34 -7.59 -6.26 -4.41
C LEU A 34 -8.23 -7.44 -5.13
N LEU A 35 -8.21 -8.65 -4.55
CA LEU A 35 -8.91 -9.81 -5.10
C LEU A 35 -10.43 -9.71 -4.91
N GLU A 36 -10.87 -9.02 -3.86
CA GLU A 36 -12.29 -8.84 -3.52
C GLU A 36 -12.91 -7.54 -4.07
N THR A 37 -12.11 -6.65 -4.66
CA THR A 37 -12.62 -5.37 -5.15
C THR A 37 -13.63 -5.57 -6.30
N LYS A 38 -14.70 -4.77 -6.25
CA LYS A 38 -15.68 -4.69 -7.34
C LYS A 38 -15.27 -3.65 -8.39
N ASN A 39 -14.24 -2.86 -8.12
CA ASN A 39 -13.73 -1.81 -9.00
C ASN A 39 -12.71 -2.39 -10.01
N VAL A 40 -13.21 -3.25 -10.90
CA VAL A 40 -12.38 -3.99 -11.87
C VAL A 40 -11.60 -3.08 -12.83
N GLU A 41 -12.09 -1.87 -13.08
CA GLU A 41 -11.43 -0.88 -13.95
C GLU A 41 -10.13 -0.35 -13.34
N ALA A 42 -10.05 -0.29 -12.00
CA ALA A 42 -8.85 0.11 -11.29
C ALA A 42 -7.75 -0.96 -11.33
N VAL A 43 -8.14 -2.24 -11.46
CA VAL A 43 -7.22 -3.39 -11.56
C VAL A 43 -6.98 -3.74 -13.02
N THR A 44 -6.20 -2.88 -13.69
CA THR A 44 -5.83 -3.11 -15.10
C THR A 44 -5.10 -4.45 -15.28
N SER A 45 -5.20 -5.05 -16.46
CA SER A 45 -4.48 -6.29 -16.79
C SER A 45 -2.97 -6.18 -16.58
N THR A 46 -2.39 -5.00 -16.77
CA THR A 46 -0.99 -4.70 -16.49
C THR A 46 -0.67 -4.81 -15.00
N ASN A 47 -1.48 -4.18 -14.14
CA ASN A 47 -1.29 -4.24 -12.69
C ASN A 47 -1.53 -5.66 -12.16
N ALA A 48 -2.56 -6.35 -12.63
CA ALA A 48 -2.84 -7.73 -12.26
C ALA A 48 -1.67 -8.66 -12.62
N LYS A 49 -1.14 -8.57 -13.84
CA LYS A 49 0.04 -9.36 -14.26
C LYS A 49 1.26 -9.05 -13.39
N ARG A 50 1.49 -7.78 -13.05
CA ARG A 50 2.59 -7.38 -12.18
C ARG A 50 2.44 -7.95 -10.77
N MET A 51 1.25 -7.90 -10.18
CA MET A 51 0.97 -8.50 -8.87
C MET A 51 1.19 -10.01 -8.87
N LEU A 52 0.69 -10.71 -9.89
CA LEU A 52 0.89 -12.16 -10.04
C LEU A 52 2.37 -12.53 -10.20
N MET A 53 3.13 -11.74 -10.95
CA MET A 53 4.58 -11.94 -11.09
C MET A 53 5.29 -11.74 -9.74
N LEU A 54 4.96 -10.68 -9.01
CA LEU A 54 5.54 -10.42 -7.68
C LEU A 54 5.19 -11.54 -6.70
N LEU A 55 3.94 -12.01 -6.68
CA LEU A 55 3.50 -13.14 -5.87
C LEU A 55 4.27 -14.42 -6.19
N LYS A 56 4.39 -14.76 -7.48
CA LYS A 56 5.12 -15.96 -7.94
C LYS A 56 6.58 -16.00 -7.50
N HIS A 57 7.19 -14.84 -7.33
CA HIS A 57 8.59 -14.68 -6.95
C HIS A 57 8.79 -14.32 -5.47
N ASP A 58 7.74 -14.37 -4.65
CA ASP A 58 7.78 -14.03 -3.22
C ASP A 58 8.28 -12.59 -2.96
N MET A 59 7.88 -11.65 -3.83
CA MET A 59 8.35 -10.27 -3.83
C MET A 59 7.29 -9.25 -3.38
N LEU A 60 6.11 -9.69 -2.91
CA LEU A 60 5.02 -8.78 -2.53
C LEU A 60 5.36 -7.90 -1.31
N SER A 61 6.13 -8.41 -0.35
CA SER A 61 6.55 -7.67 0.85
C SER A 61 7.84 -6.85 0.66
N THR A 62 8.38 -6.80 -0.56
CA THR A 62 9.49 -5.89 -0.89
C THR A 62 8.99 -4.45 -1.02
N ASP A 63 9.92 -3.47 -1.02
CA ASP A 63 9.56 -2.06 -1.28
C ASP A 63 8.75 -1.91 -2.57
N MET A 64 9.18 -2.57 -3.65
CA MET A 64 8.51 -2.54 -4.95
C MET A 64 7.14 -3.23 -4.91
N GLY A 65 7.04 -4.34 -4.16
CA GLY A 65 5.80 -5.09 -4.00
C GLY A 65 4.74 -4.27 -3.28
N LEU A 66 5.08 -3.73 -2.11
CA LEU A 66 4.19 -2.89 -1.33
C LEU A 66 3.81 -1.60 -2.05
N GLU A 67 4.74 -0.96 -2.77
CA GLU A 67 4.43 0.22 -3.57
C GLU A 67 3.41 -0.12 -4.67
N THR A 68 3.58 -1.26 -5.35
CA THR A 68 2.65 -1.73 -6.38
C THR A 68 1.26 -2.01 -5.81
N LEU A 69 1.20 -2.71 -4.67
CA LEU A 69 -0.05 -3.06 -4.00
C LEU A 69 -0.78 -1.80 -3.50
N LEU A 70 -0.08 -0.90 -2.79
CA LEU A 70 -0.64 0.34 -2.28
C LEU A 70 -1.14 1.25 -3.41
N ALA A 71 -0.36 1.43 -4.48
CA ALA A 71 -0.78 2.24 -5.61
C ALA A 71 -2.07 1.70 -6.27
N THR A 72 -2.16 0.38 -6.42
CA THR A 72 -3.33 -0.27 -7.01
C THR A 72 -4.54 -0.19 -6.07
N ALA A 73 -4.35 -0.48 -4.78
CA ALA A 73 -5.39 -0.47 -3.76
C ALA A 73 -5.94 0.94 -3.55
N LEU A 74 -5.09 1.97 -3.46
CA LEU A 74 -5.53 3.37 -3.33
C LEU A 74 -6.38 3.84 -4.51
N ARG A 75 -6.15 3.31 -5.72
CA ARG A 75 -6.97 3.61 -6.88
C ARG A 75 -8.29 2.85 -6.86
N ALA A 76 -8.27 1.59 -6.44
CA ALA A 76 -9.45 0.73 -6.44
C ALA A 76 -10.42 1.06 -5.29
N GLU A 77 -9.89 1.17 -4.07
CA GLU A 77 -10.63 1.21 -2.81
C GLU A 77 -9.91 2.14 -1.80
N PRO A 78 -9.84 3.46 -2.04
CA PRO A 78 -9.01 4.38 -1.26
C PRO A 78 -9.31 4.35 0.24
N VAL A 79 -10.59 4.35 0.63
CA VAL A 79 -10.99 4.33 2.05
C VAL A 79 -10.60 3.00 2.71
N LYS A 80 -10.98 1.87 2.12
CA LYS A 80 -10.64 0.54 2.66
C LYS A 80 -9.14 0.29 2.70
N THR A 81 -8.38 0.89 1.78
CA THR A 81 -6.92 0.80 1.79
C THR A 81 -6.32 1.46 3.03
N LEU A 82 -6.86 2.61 3.46
CA LEU A 82 -6.42 3.27 4.69
C LEU A 82 -6.75 2.42 5.92
N ASP A 83 -7.93 1.81 5.94
CA ASP A 83 -8.36 0.91 7.02
C ASP A 83 -7.43 -0.31 7.13
N VAL A 84 -7.20 -1.00 6.00
CA VAL A 84 -6.29 -2.16 5.92
C VAL A 84 -4.88 -1.81 6.40
N VAL A 85 -4.35 -0.65 5.99
CA VAL A 85 -3.02 -0.21 6.44
C VAL A 85 -3.01 0.10 7.94
N GLY A 86 -4.06 0.75 8.45
CA GLY A 86 -4.21 1.01 9.89
C GLY A 86 -4.21 -0.27 10.70
N ASP A 87 -4.98 -1.26 10.29
CA ASP A 87 -5.12 -2.55 10.97
C ASP A 87 -3.85 -3.42 10.86
N ALA A 88 -3.22 -3.43 9.69
CA ALA A 88 -1.96 -4.15 9.49
C ALA A 88 -0.84 -3.59 10.38
N LEU A 89 -0.82 -2.26 10.55
CA LEU A 89 0.21 -1.55 11.30
C LEU A 89 -0.17 -1.21 12.75
N ALA A 90 -1.34 -1.60 13.25
CA ALA A 90 -1.88 -1.13 14.54
C ALA A 90 -0.91 -1.26 15.74
N ALA A 91 -0.03 -2.26 15.74
CA ALA A 91 0.98 -2.46 16.79
C ALA A 91 2.27 -1.63 16.61
N SER A 92 2.39 -0.88 15.51
CA SER A 92 3.57 -0.11 15.14
C SER A 92 3.42 1.36 15.49
N VAL A 93 4.50 1.95 16.01
CA VAL A 93 4.59 3.39 16.28
C VAL A 93 4.48 4.26 15.03
N VAL A 94 4.69 3.70 13.83
CA VAL A 94 4.58 4.44 12.57
C VAL A 94 3.18 4.40 11.95
N ALA A 95 2.22 3.69 12.54
CA ALA A 95 0.90 3.45 11.93
C ALA A 95 0.17 4.76 11.58
N GLU A 96 0.02 5.65 12.57
CA GLU A 96 -0.66 6.93 12.40
C GLU A 96 0.03 7.80 11.34
N GLU A 97 1.36 7.82 11.35
CA GLU A 97 2.19 8.55 10.40
C GLU A 97 2.01 8.05 8.96
N VAL A 98 2.06 6.72 8.78
CA VAL A 98 1.89 6.08 7.48
C VAL A 98 0.49 6.31 6.92
N VAL A 99 -0.55 6.12 7.75
CA VAL A 99 -1.96 6.36 7.35
C VAL A 99 -2.18 7.83 6.97
N LYS A 100 -1.64 8.77 7.75
CA LYS A 100 -1.75 10.21 7.46
C LYS A 100 -1.09 10.56 6.12
N ALA A 101 0.11 10.06 5.88
CA ALA A 101 0.83 10.30 4.63
C ALA A 101 0.08 9.67 3.43
N LEU A 102 -0.43 8.45 3.58
CA LEU A 102 -1.26 7.79 2.55
C LEU A 102 -2.56 8.56 2.27
N SER A 103 -3.22 9.09 3.29
CA SER A 103 -4.45 9.87 3.10
C SER A 103 -4.22 11.14 2.27
N THR A 104 -3.01 11.70 2.34
CA THR A 104 -2.61 12.86 1.53
C THR A 104 -2.31 12.43 0.10
N LEU A 105 -1.54 11.36 -0.08
CA LEU A 105 -1.23 10.79 -1.41
C LEU A 105 -2.50 10.32 -2.14
N SER A 106 -3.46 9.73 -1.43
CA SER A 106 -4.74 9.29 -1.98
C SER A 106 -5.51 10.45 -2.63
N LYS A 107 -5.50 11.64 -2.01
CA LYS A 107 -6.16 12.85 -2.54
C LYS A 107 -5.48 13.38 -3.81
N GLU A 108 -4.19 13.11 -3.98
CA GLU A 108 -3.43 13.49 -5.18
C GLU A 108 -3.69 12.49 -6.32
N ILE A 109 -3.82 11.20 -6.01
CA ILE A 109 -4.11 10.14 -6.99
C ILE A 109 -5.55 10.21 -7.52
N ALA A 110 -6.48 10.78 -6.73
CA ALA A 110 -7.89 10.94 -7.10
C ALA A 110 -8.19 12.21 -7.93
N LYS A 111 -7.18 13.05 -8.20
CA LYS A 111 -7.28 14.20 -9.13
C LYS A 111 -6.85 13.81 -10.53
#